data_AF-A0A970U2M4-F1
#
_entry.id   AF-A0A970U2M4-F1
#
_cell.length_a   1.000
_cell.length_b   1.000
_cell.length_c   1.000
_cell.angle_alpha   90.00
_cell.angle_beta   90.00
_cell.angle_gamma   90.00
#
_symmetry.space_group_name_H-M   'P 1'
#
loop_
_entity.id
_entity.type
_entity.pdbx_description
1 polymer ?
#
loop_
_entity_poly.entity_id
_entity_poly.type
_entity_poly.pdbx_seq_one_letter_code
_entity_poly.pdbx_strand_id
1 'polypeptide(L)'
;MNKLLHWVRGRYYRLKYRVASKDGAAVGIIFHEESKDKKNDFYDRLDEISKKIKPCYKTIAQLREYIVEKYNAKAVPMSDGRLEHFKAELILNFYPDVLNTPQIQMGDKAPKRAEFLKWHENNEKRFEEARKYPIEKLGLVISHYTFDYALENGKRIGFQINMEEKTGQCSISSSSTHIDGQLNKAEHRAIRSITRDINLYRGVTQEDIDTRSPRFLGYASTLMEQD
;
A
#
# COMPACT_ATOMS: atom_id res chain seq x y z
N MET A 1 -9.85 5.99 -1.66
CA MET A 1 -9.94 5.47 -0.28
C MET A 1 -10.47 4.02 -0.20
N ASN A 2 -11.61 3.68 -0.81
CA ASN A 2 -12.21 2.34 -0.71
C ASN A 2 -11.31 1.16 -1.15
N LYS A 3 -10.49 1.28 -2.21
CA LYS A 3 -9.64 0.17 -2.68
C LYS A 3 -8.61 -0.31 -1.64
N LEU A 4 -7.91 0.61 -0.99
CA LEU A 4 -6.90 0.27 0.02
C LEU A 4 -7.57 -0.31 1.27
N LEU A 5 -8.69 0.28 1.71
CA LEU A 5 -9.48 -0.24 2.84
C LEU A 5 -9.96 -1.68 2.57
N HIS A 6 -10.50 -1.95 1.38
CA HIS A 6 -10.90 -3.32 1.00
C HIS A 6 -9.72 -4.29 0.92
N TRP A 7 -8.58 -3.85 0.39
CA TRP A 7 -7.38 -4.68 0.32
C TRP A 7 -6.83 -5.01 1.72
N VAL A 8 -6.70 -4.00 2.58
CA VAL A 8 -6.26 -4.17 3.98
C VAL A 8 -7.23 -5.08 4.74
N ARG A 9 -8.54 -4.85 4.60
CA ARG A 9 -9.59 -5.68 5.21
C ARG A 9 -9.52 -7.14 4.72
N GLY A 10 -9.35 -7.35 3.41
CA GLY A 10 -9.18 -8.69 2.84
C GLY A 10 -7.92 -9.39 3.35
N ARG A 11 -6.83 -8.65 3.55
CA ARG A 11 -5.58 -9.15 4.12
C ARG A 11 -5.73 -9.52 5.60
N TYR A 12 -6.38 -8.66 6.40
CA TYR A 12 -6.69 -8.93 7.80
C TYR A 12 -7.45 -10.24 7.98
N TYR A 13 -8.56 -10.44 7.27
CA TYR A 13 -9.33 -11.69 7.41
C TYR A 13 -8.59 -12.91 6.87
N ARG A 14 -7.79 -12.76 5.82
CA ARG A 14 -6.95 -13.86 5.32
C ARG A 14 -5.92 -14.30 6.36
N LEU A 15 -5.37 -13.38 7.14
CA LEU A 15 -4.44 -13.69 8.22
C LEU A 15 -5.16 -14.29 9.43
N LYS A 16 -6.23 -13.64 9.91
CA LYS A 16 -7.01 -14.05 11.08
C LYS A 16 -7.64 -15.44 10.93
N TYR A 17 -8.19 -15.75 9.75
CA TYR A 17 -8.87 -17.02 9.49
C TYR A 17 -8.02 -17.98 8.65
N ARG A 18 -6.69 -17.84 8.70
CA ARG A 18 -5.80 -18.77 8.00
C ARG A 18 -5.91 -20.15 8.62
N VAL A 19 -6.64 -21.05 7.96
CA VAL A 19 -6.73 -22.45 8.38
C VAL A 19 -5.33 -23.07 8.28
N ALA A 20 -4.79 -23.52 9.40
CA ALA A 20 -3.55 -24.28 9.46
C ALA A 20 -3.85 -25.76 9.15
N SER A 21 -4.20 -26.11 7.90
CA SER A 21 -4.29 -27.54 7.56
C SER A 21 -2.88 -28.07 7.29
N LYS A 22 -2.52 -29.16 7.99
CA LYS A 22 -1.31 -29.96 7.71
C LYS A 22 -1.50 -30.90 6.53
N ASP A 23 -2.74 -31.12 6.10
CA ASP A 23 -3.09 -31.99 4.99
C ASP A 23 -3.72 -31.19 3.85
N GLY A 24 -3.41 -31.61 2.63
CA GLY A 24 -3.44 -30.83 1.40
C GLY A 24 -4.74 -30.10 1.04
N ALA A 25 -4.52 -29.02 0.30
CA ALA A 25 -5.38 -28.31 -0.65
C ALA A 25 -6.87 -28.72 -0.71
N ALA A 26 -7.69 -28.04 0.09
CA ALA A 26 -9.02 -27.60 -0.35
C ALA A 26 -9.09 -26.08 -0.19
N VAL A 27 -9.07 -25.34 -1.31
CA VAL A 27 -9.50 -23.92 -1.30
C VAL A 27 -11.02 -23.95 -1.24
N GLY A 28 -11.56 -24.17 -0.04
CA GLY A 28 -12.97 -23.93 0.22
C GLY A 28 -13.23 -22.44 0.13
N ILE A 29 -13.99 -21.99 -0.87
CA ILE A 29 -14.65 -20.68 -0.78
C ILE A 29 -15.72 -20.85 0.29
N ILE A 30 -15.39 -20.47 1.52
CA ILE A 30 -16.38 -20.41 2.59
C ILE A 30 -17.23 -19.17 2.31
N PHE A 31 -18.38 -19.37 1.66
CA PHE A 31 -19.47 -18.41 1.74
C PHE A 31 -20.05 -18.52 3.15
N HIS A 32 -19.42 -17.85 4.11
CA HIS A 32 -20.06 -17.60 5.37
C HIS A 32 -21.18 -16.59 5.11
N GLU A 33 -22.42 -16.96 5.45
CA GLU A 33 -23.47 -15.97 5.71
C GLU A 33 -22.87 -14.86 6.57
N GLU A 34 -22.97 -13.63 6.08
CA GLU A 34 -22.47 -12.45 6.77
C GLU A 34 -23.23 -12.30 8.11
N SER A 35 -22.75 -12.94 9.18
CA SER A 35 -23.17 -12.55 10.52
C SER A 35 -22.73 -11.09 10.71
N LYS A 36 -23.66 -10.23 11.10
CA LYS A 36 -23.43 -8.79 11.33
C LYS A 36 -22.19 -8.54 12.19
N ASP A 37 -21.86 -9.45 13.10
CA ASP A 37 -20.71 -9.39 14.01
C ASP A 37 -19.35 -9.40 13.30
N LYS A 38 -19.21 -10.09 12.15
CA LYS A 38 -17.91 -10.17 11.46
C LYS A 38 -17.56 -8.88 10.70
N LYS A 39 -18.55 -8.10 10.26
CA LYS A 39 -18.32 -6.81 9.58
C LYS A 39 -17.69 -5.78 10.49
N ASN A 40 -17.94 -5.86 11.80
CA ASN A 40 -17.45 -4.90 12.77
C ASN A 40 -16.03 -5.19 13.24
N ASP A 41 -15.63 -6.46 13.39
CA ASP A 41 -14.32 -6.83 13.97
C ASP A 41 -13.09 -6.12 13.38
N PHE A 42 -13.03 -5.93 12.05
CA PHE A 42 -11.94 -5.15 11.43
C PHE A 42 -12.00 -3.66 11.81
N TYR A 43 -13.19 -3.08 11.81
CA TYR A 43 -13.40 -1.68 12.19
C TYR A 43 -13.21 -1.46 13.69
N ASP A 44 -13.66 -2.40 14.52
CA ASP A 44 -13.42 -2.42 15.97
C ASP A 44 -11.91 -2.46 16.24
N ARG A 45 -11.15 -3.28 15.50
CA ARG A 45 -9.69 -3.31 15.64
C ARG A 45 -9.03 -2.02 15.17
N LEU A 46 -9.51 -1.40 14.09
CA LEU A 46 -9.05 -0.07 13.67
C LEU A 46 -9.31 0.97 14.77
N ASP A 47 -10.49 0.94 15.38
CA ASP A 47 -10.88 1.85 16.46
C ASP A 47 -10.03 1.63 17.71
N GLU A 48 -9.79 0.39 18.11
CA GLU A 48 -8.88 0.06 19.21
C GLU A 48 -7.47 0.58 18.97
N ILE A 49 -6.94 0.40 17.75
CA ILE A 49 -5.62 0.91 17.39
C ILE A 49 -5.61 2.44 17.43
N SER A 50 -6.62 3.11 16.86
CA SER A 50 -6.71 4.58 16.85
C SER A 50 -6.67 5.19 18.25
N LYS A 51 -7.29 4.52 19.24
CA LYS A 51 -7.33 4.95 20.65
C LYS A 51 -6.01 4.72 21.39
N LYS A 52 -5.20 3.75 20.96
CA LYS A 52 -3.98 3.32 21.66
C LYS A 52 -2.72 3.99 21.12
N ILE A 53 -2.67 4.28 19.82
CA ILE A 53 -1.46 4.82 19.20
C ILE A 53 -1.35 6.33 19.45
N LYS A 54 -0.13 6.81 19.55
CA LYS A 54 0.19 8.25 19.56
C LYS A 54 0.72 8.65 18.19
N PRO A 55 0.44 9.86 17.69
CA PRO A 55 1.07 10.39 16.49
C PRO A 55 2.60 10.29 16.58
N CYS A 56 3.22 9.73 15.56
CA CYS A 56 4.66 9.45 15.50
C CYS A 56 5.25 9.75 14.11
N TYR A 57 4.59 10.62 13.36
CA TYR A 57 4.93 10.97 11.99
C TYR A 57 6.41 11.35 11.80
N LYS A 58 6.99 10.84 10.73
CA LYS A 58 8.29 11.23 10.18
C LYS A 58 8.12 11.78 8.77
N THR A 59 8.83 12.86 8.48
CA THR A 59 8.84 13.45 7.14
C THR A 59 9.49 12.50 6.13
N ILE A 60 9.28 12.75 4.84
CA ILE A 60 9.96 12.00 3.78
C ILE A 60 11.49 12.15 3.87
N ALA A 61 12.00 13.31 4.27
CA ALA A 61 13.43 13.51 4.49
C ALA A 61 13.98 12.62 5.62
N GLN A 62 13.26 12.53 6.75
CA GLN A 62 13.62 11.63 7.85
C GLN A 62 13.53 10.16 7.45
N LEU A 63 12.50 9.78 6.71
CA LEU A 63 12.35 8.42 6.19
C LEU A 63 13.50 8.06 5.23
N ARG A 64 13.89 8.99 4.36
CA ARG A 64 15.04 8.86 3.46
C ARG A 64 16.32 8.59 4.25
N GLU A 65 16.62 9.42 5.25
CA GLU A 65 17.80 9.24 6.10
C GLU A 65 17.80 7.86 6.76
N TYR A 66 16.66 7.45 7.30
CA TYR A 66 16.49 6.14 7.92
C TYR A 66 16.77 4.96 6.97
N ILE A 67 16.22 4.98 5.76
CA ILE A 67 16.44 3.87 4.81
C ILE A 67 17.87 3.86 4.26
N VAL A 68 18.51 5.03 4.14
CA VAL A 68 19.91 5.13 3.74
C VAL A 68 20.80 4.55 4.85
N GLU A 69 20.59 4.95 6.10
CA GLU A 69 21.40 4.49 7.23
C GLU A 69 21.18 3.00 7.54
N LYS A 70 19.93 2.57 7.67
CA LYS A 70 19.59 1.21 8.13
C LYS A 70 19.74 0.16 7.04
N TYR A 71 19.36 0.51 5.81
CA TYR A 71 19.27 -0.45 4.70
C TYR A 71 20.30 -0.20 3.60
N ASN A 72 21.19 0.78 3.77
CA ASN A 72 22.16 1.19 2.74
C ASN A 72 21.47 1.51 1.41
N ALA A 73 20.27 2.12 1.48
CA ALA A 73 19.50 2.47 0.31
C ALA A 73 20.22 3.52 -0.54
N LYS A 74 20.19 3.33 -1.86
CA LYS A 74 20.84 4.21 -2.82
C LYS A 74 19.80 4.93 -3.65
N ALA A 75 19.98 6.23 -3.81
CA ALA A 75 19.21 7.00 -4.76
C ALA A 75 19.54 6.51 -6.18
N VAL A 76 18.50 6.25 -6.96
CA VAL A 76 18.63 5.82 -8.36
C VAL A 76 17.65 6.61 -9.22
N PRO A 77 18.00 6.96 -10.46
CA PRO A 77 17.04 7.55 -11.38
C PRO A 77 15.83 6.62 -11.57
N MET A 78 14.63 7.21 -11.52
CA MET A 78 13.41 6.49 -11.86
C MET A 78 13.33 6.36 -13.39
N SER A 79 12.94 5.19 -13.90
CA SER A 79 12.67 5.07 -15.34
C SER A 79 11.45 5.90 -15.74
N ASP A 80 11.42 6.41 -16.98
CA ASP A 80 10.34 7.27 -17.47
C ASP A 80 8.96 6.64 -17.28
N GLY A 81 8.81 5.37 -17.65
CA GLY A 81 7.53 4.65 -17.48
C GLY A 81 7.11 4.52 -16.01
N ARG A 82 8.06 4.39 -15.07
CA ARG A 82 7.74 4.36 -13.64
C ARG A 82 7.41 5.74 -13.12
N LEU A 83 8.13 6.77 -13.57
CA LEU A 83 7.86 8.17 -13.22
C LEU A 83 6.47 8.59 -13.69
N GLU A 84 6.10 8.25 -14.93
CA GLU A 84 4.76 8.48 -15.47
C GLU A 84 3.68 7.78 -14.66
N HIS A 85 3.90 6.51 -14.30
CA HIS A 85 2.96 5.75 -13.49
C HIS A 85 2.79 6.35 -12.10
N PHE A 86 3.89 6.62 -11.39
CA PHE A 86 3.84 7.19 -10.05
C PHE A 86 3.23 8.60 -10.05
N LYS A 87 3.56 9.43 -11.05
CA LYS A 87 2.91 10.72 -11.28
C LYS A 87 1.41 10.58 -11.48
N ALA A 88 0.97 9.64 -12.33
CA ALA A 88 -0.45 9.43 -12.58
C ALA A 88 -1.19 9.02 -11.30
N GLU A 89 -0.58 8.14 -10.48
CA GLU A 89 -1.11 7.79 -9.17
C GLU A 89 -1.23 9.00 -8.23
N LEU A 90 -0.22 9.87 -8.20
CA LEU A 90 -0.25 11.10 -7.38
C LEU A 90 -1.38 12.03 -7.81
N ILE A 91 -1.53 12.27 -9.12
CA ILE A 91 -2.60 13.13 -9.64
C ILE A 91 -3.98 12.57 -9.31
N LEU A 92 -4.20 11.28 -9.54
CA LEU A 92 -5.49 10.66 -9.30
C LEU A 92 -5.93 10.73 -7.83
N ASN A 93 -4.98 10.74 -6.89
CA ASN A 93 -5.25 10.71 -5.45
C ASN A 93 -5.23 12.10 -4.80
N PHE A 94 -4.33 13.00 -5.22
CA PHE A 94 -4.08 14.27 -4.53
C PHE A 94 -4.42 15.50 -5.37
N TYR A 95 -4.51 15.36 -6.70
CA TYR A 95 -4.83 16.46 -7.62
C TYR A 95 -5.96 16.08 -8.59
N PRO A 96 -7.09 15.50 -8.12
CA PRO A 96 -8.14 15.05 -9.02
C PRO A 96 -8.76 16.17 -9.85
N ASP A 97 -8.64 17.43 -9.38
CA ASP A 97 -9.22 18.62 -10.02
C ASP A 97 -8.45 19.09 -11.26
N VAL A 98 -7.22 18.59 -11.48
CA VAL A 98 -6.48 18.89 -12.71
C VAL A 98 -6.92 18.01 -13.89
N LEU A 99 -7.81 17.05 -13.64
CA LEU A 99 -8.33 16.12 -14.66
C LEU A 99 -9.66 16.62 -15.21
N ASN A 100 -9.82 16.51 -16.52
CA ASN A 100 -11.05 16.94 -17.20
C ASN A 100 -12.19 15.95 -16.99
N THR A 101 -11.87 14.65 -16.93
CA THR A 101 -12.86 13.60 -16.73
C THR A 101 -13.20 13.50 -15.25
N PRO A 102 -14.46 13.69 -14.81
CA PRO A 102 -14.84 13.60 -13.39
C PRO A 102 -14.73 12.17 -12.87
N GLN A 103 -14.51 12.03 -11.56
CA GLN A 103 -14.42 10.73 -10.92
C GLN A 103 -15.82 10.12 -10.76
N ILE A 104 -16.03 8.91 -11.26
CA ILE A 104 -17.21 8.13 -10.92
C ILE A 104 -17.03 7.55 -9.52
N GLN A 105 -17.87 7.97 -8.57
CA GLN A 105 -17.96 7.35 -7.26
C GLN A 105 -18.82 6.10 -7.33
N MET A 106 -18.31 5.00 -6.80
CA MET A 106 -19.06 3.76 -6.62
C MET A 106 -19.74 3.83 -5.25
N GLY A 107 -21.03 3.55 -5.19
CA GLY A 107 -21.75 3.44 -3.93
C GLY A 107 -21.32 2.21 -3.11
N ASP A 108 -21.93 2.04 -1.94
CA ASP A 108 -21.57 0.96 -1.00
C ASP A 108 -22.03 -0.43 -1.45
N LYS A 109 -22.94 -0.50 -2.44
CA LYS A 109 -23.44 -1.76 -2.98
C LYS A 109 -22.47 -2.32 -4.01
N ALA A 110 -22.39 -3.66 -4.06
CA ALA A 110 -21.65 -4.33 -5.12
C ALA A 110 -22.18 -3.89 -6.49
N PRO A 111 -21.32 -3.34 -7.36
CA PRO A 111 -21.78 -2.78 -8.63
C PRO A 111 -22.23 -3.88 -9.57
N LYS A 112 -23.24 -3.57 -10.39
CA LYS A 112 -23.56 -4.42 -11.54
C LYS A 112 -22.41 -4.38 -12.54
N ARG A 113 -22.26 -5.42 -13.36
CA ARG A 113 -21.20 -5.50 -14.39
C ARG A 113 -21.13 -4.24 -15.25
N ALA A 114 -22.27 -3.71 -15.69
CA ALA A 114 -22.33 -2.49 -16.50
C ALA A 114 -21.82 -1.24 -15.77
N GLU A 115 -22.10 -1.11 -14.47
CA GLU A 115 -21.60 -0.01 -13.64
C GLU A 115 -20.09 -0.13 -13.42
N PHE A 116 -19.60 -1.35 -13.18
CA PHE A 116 -18.17 -1.63 -13.06
C PHE A 116 -17.42 -1.30 -14.35
N LEU A 117 -17.93 -1.68 -15.52
CA LEU A 117 -17.30 -1.38 -16.81
C LEU A 117 -17.22 0.14 -17.05
N LYS A 118 -18.33 0.87 -16.82
CA LYS A 118 -18.33 2.34 -16.93
C LYS A 118 -17.32 3.00 -15.99
N TRP A 119 -17.25 2.52 -14.75
CA TRP A 119 -16.27 3.00 -13.79
C TRP A 119 -14.83 2.66 -14.22
N HIS A 120 -14.60 1.49 -14.78
CA HIS A 120 -13.28 1.08 -15.25
C HIS A 120 -12.81 1.94 -16.42
N GLU A 121 -13.64 2.12 -17.45
CA GLU A 121 -13.39 2.99 -18.60
C GLU A 121 -13.12 4.45 -18.16
N ASN A 122 -13.88 4.94 -17.17
CA ASN A 122 -13.65 6.25 -16.57
C ASN A 122 -12.27 6.34 -15.90
N ASN A 123 -11.86 5.32 -15.15
CA ASN A 123 -10.54 5.31 -14.51
C ASN A 123 -9.41 5.22 -15.53
N GLU A 124 -9.56 4.43 -16.60
CA GLU A 124 -8.56 4.37 -17.68
C GLU A 124 -8.40 5.74 -18.35
N LYS A 125 -9.52 6.39 -18.68
CA LYS A 125 -9.50 7.74 -19.25
C LYS A 125 -8.82 8.74 -18.32
N ARG A 126 -9.18 8.73 -17.03
CA ARG A 126 -8.54 9.60 -16.02
C ARG A 126 -7.05 9.30 -15.84
N PHE A 127 -6.66 8.03 -15.91
CA PHE A 127 -5.26 7.62 -15.82
C PHE A 127 -4.46 8.12 -17.01
N GLU A 128 -5.01 8.02 -18.22
CA GLU A 128 -4.38 8.56 -19.43
C GLU A 128 -4.28 10.09 -19.44
N GLU A 129 -5.30 10.79 -18.92
CA GLU A 129 -5.22 12.25 -18.68
C GLU A 129 -4.10 12.58 -17.69
N ALA A 130 -4.00 11.84 -16.58
CA ALA A 130 -2.97 12.04 -15.56
C ALA A 130 -1.54 11.76 -16.09
N ARG A 131 -1.37 10.74 -16.94
CA ARG A 131 -0.09 10.44 -17.59
C ARG A 131 0.38 11.58 -18.49
N LYS A 132 -0.54 12.20 -19.23
CA LYS A 132 -0.25 13.31 -20.16
C LYS A 132 -0.06 14.66 -19.46
N TYR A 133 -0.44 14.78 -18.19
CA TYR A 133 -0.31 16.03 -17.45
C TYR A 133 1.16 16.39 -17.19
N PRO A 134 1.58 17.65 -17.43
CA PRO A 134 2.96 18.09 -17.21
C PRO A 134 3.31 18.13 -15.72
N ILE A 135 4.39 17.44 -15.34
CA ILE A 135 4.77 17.25 -13.93
C ILE A 135 5.24 18.56 -13.27
N GLU A 136 5.82 19.46 -14.07
CA GLU A 136 6.39 20.74 -13.65
C GLU A 136 5.32 21.67 -13.05
N LYS A 137 4.05 21.53 -13.48
CA LYS A 137 2.94 22.31 -12.95
C LYS A 137 2.55 21.97 -11.50
N LEU A 138 2.97 20.80 -11.01
CA LEU A 138 2.59 20.32 -9.68
C LEU A 138 3.63 20.64 -8.61
N GLY A 139 4.87 20.94 -9.03
CA GLY A 139 6.00 21.17 -8.14
C GLY A 139 6.30 19.96 -7.26
N LEU A 140 6.16 18.74 -7.80
CA LEU A 140 6.42 17.49 -7.08
C LEU A 140 7.91 17.28 -6.92
N VAL A 141 8.31 16.79 -5.75
CA VAL A 141 9.70 16.37 -5.47
C VAL A 141 9.71 14.86 -5.33
N ILE A 142 9.90 14.18 -6.47
CA ILE A 142 9.88 12.71 -6.54
C ILE A 142 11.29 12.17 -6.38
N SER A 143 11.45 11.17 -5.52
CA SER A 143 12.70 10.45 -5.35
C SER A 143 12.50 8.94 -5.36
N HIS A 144 13.53 8.22 -5.80
CA HIS A 144 13.52 6.77 -5.92
C HIS A 144 14.77 6.17 -5.29
N TYR A 145 14.57 5.16 -4.45
CA TYR A 145 15.64 4.46 -3.74
C TYR A 145 15.54 2.97 -3.94
N THR A 146 16.69 2.31 -3.98
CA THR A 146 16.80 0.85 -4.02
C THR A 146 17.79 0.34 -2.99
N PHE A 147 17.54 -0.86 -2.49
CA PHE A 147 18.53 -1.65 -1.75
C PHE A 147 18.26 -3.12 -1.96
N ASP A 148 19.29 -3.93 -1.75
CA ASP A 148 19.16 -5.38 -1.74
C ASP A 148 19.17 -5.90 -0.31
N TYR A 149 18.37 -6.92 -0.06
CA TYR A 149 18.38 -7.68 1.18
C TYR A 149 18.78 -9.13 0.90
N ALA A 150 19.84 -9.59 1.57
CA ALA A 150 20.27 -10.97 1.50
C ALA A 150 19.48 -11.82 2.51
N LEU A 151 18.82 -12.86 2.02
CA LEU A 151 18.17 -13.89 2.84
C LEU A 151 19.22 -14.88 3.36
N GLU A 152 18.87 -15.64 4.40
CA GLU A 152 19.79 -16.60 5.05
C GLU A 152 20.35 -17.66 4.09
N ASN A 153 19.61 -17.99 3.03
CA ASN A 153 20.03 -18.95 2.00
C ASN A 153 20.80 -18.31 0.84
N GLY A 154 21.25 -17.06 0.98
CA GLY A 154 22.00 -16.33 -0.04
C GLY A 154 21.16 -15.71 -1.16
N LYS A 155 19.85 -15.98 -1.22
CA LYS A 155 18.96 -15.31 -2.18
C LYS A 155 18.90 -13.81 -1.90
N ARG A 156 18.79 -13.00 -2.95
CA ARG A 156 18.70 -11.52 -2.83
C ARG A 156 17.31 -11.02 -3.22
N ILE A 157 16.77 -10.13 -2.39
CA ILE A 157 15.52 -9.41 -2.64
C ILE A 157 15.85 -7.95 -2.91
N GLY A 158 15.46 -7.46 -4.08
CA GLY A 158 15.53 -6.04 -4.39
C GLY A 158 14.32 -5.32 -3.81
N PHE A 159 14.56 -4.27 -3.05
CA PHE A 159 13.54 -3.32 -2.58
C PHE A 159 13.61 -2.04 -3.39
N GLN A 160 12.44 -1.48 -3.66
CA GLN A 160 12.23 -0.26 -4.40
C GLN A 160 11.29 0.63 -3.60
N ILE A 161 11.70 1.88 -3.39
CA ILE A 161 10.95 2.87 -2.62
C ILE A 161 10.77 4.10 -3.50
N ASN A 162 9.53 4.51 -3.74
CA ASN A 162 9.19 5.76 -4.41
C ASN A 162 8.60 6.71 -3.38
N MET A 163 9.09 7.94 -3.34
CA MET A 163 8.66 8.96 -2.39
C MET A 163 8.35 10.26 -3.08
N GLU A 164 7.40 11.01 -2.54
CA GLU A 164 7.11 12.38 -2.96
C GLU A 164 6.95 13.27 -1.71
N GLU A 165 7.72 14.35 -1.64
CA GLU A 165 7.85 15.15 -0.42
C GLU A 165 6.61 15.97 -0.06
N LYS A 166 5.93 16.57 -1.04
CA LYS A 166 4.84 17.54 -0.82
C LYS A 166 3.57 16.88 -0.29
N THR A 167 3.16 15.77 -0.91
CA THR A 167 2.04 14.93 -0.49
C THR A 167 2.44 13.98 0.65
N GLY A 168 3.74 13.83 0.87
CA GLY A 168 4.31 12.85 1.79
C GLY A 168 3.97 11.41 1.37
N GLN A 169 3.70 11.14 0.08
CA GLN A 169 3.38 9.82 -0.43
C GLN A 169 4.62 8.93 -0.47
N CYS A 170 4.46 7.66 -0.14
CA CYS A 170 5.53 6.67 -0.18
C CYS A 170 4.95 5.31 -0.59
N SER A 171 5.58 4.67 -1.58
CA SER A 171 5.28 3.31 -2.01
C SER A 171 6.52 2.43 -1.91
N ILE A 172 6.35 1.22 -1.38
CA ILE A 172 7.41 0.24 -1.19
C ILE A 172 7.02 -1.00 -1.97
N SER A 173 7.90 -1.47 -2.85
CA SER A 173 7.77 -2.74 -3.53
C SER A 173 9.02 -3.57 -3.32
N SER A 174 8.85 -4.89 -3.42
CA SER A 174 9.95 -5.84 -3.39
C SER A 174 9.82 -6.76 -4.60
N SER A 175 10.95 -7.13 -5.18
CA SER A 175 11.02 -8.04 -6.32
C SER A 175 12.14 -9.04 -6.12
N SER A 176 11.84 -10.29 -6.42
CA SER A 176 12.81 -11.38 -6.50
C SER A 176 13.35 -11.47 -7.93
N THR A 177 14.10 -10.46 -8.39
CA THR A 177 14.60 -10.42 -9.77
C THR A 177 15.66 -11.49 -10.08
N HIS A 178 16.17 -12.19 -9.07
CA HIS A 178 17.26 -13.17 -9.21
C HIS A 178 17.03 -14.44 -8.37
N ILE A 179 15.78 -14.87 -8.19
CA ILE A 179 15.49 -16.12 -7.47
C ILE A 179 14.91 -17.12 -8.45
N ASP A 180 15.66 -18.19 -8.69
CA ASP A 180 15.10 -19.41 -9.25
C ASP A 180 14.27 -20.10 -8.15
N GLY A 181 12.97 -20.22 -8.40
CA GLY A 181 12.01 -20.90 -7.52
C GLY A 181 11.15 -20.00 -6.63
N GLN A 182 10.20 -20.63 -5.94
CA GLN A 182 9.26 -19.92 -5.08
C GLN A 182 9.88 -19.54 -3.73
N LEU A 183 9.42 -18.41 -3.18
CA LEU A 183 9.74 -18.01 -1.82
C LEU A 183 8.97 -18.86 -0.81
N ASN A 184 9.66 -19.34 0.22
CA ASN A 184 9.08 -20.05 1.34
C ASN A 184 8.46 -19.07 2.36
N LYS A 185 7.76 -19.63 3.36
CA LYS A 185 7.05 -18.84 4.37
C LYS A 185 7.98 -17.95 5.21
N ALA A 186 9.20 -18.40 5.52
CA ALA A 186 10.17 -17.66 6.33
C ALA A 186 10.74 -16.48 5.53
N GLU A 187 11.10 -16.69 4.27
CA GLU A 187 11.58 -15.62 3.38
C GLU A 187 10.50 -14.54 3.19
N HIS A 188 9.25 -14.95 2.97
CA HIS A 188 8.14 -14.01 2.92
C HIS A 188 7.93 -13.24 4.24
N ARG A 189 8.23 -13.84 5.40
CA ARG A 189 8.19 -13.13 6.69
C ARG A 189 9.31 -12.10 6.79
N ALA A 190 10.53 -12.43 6.35
CA ALA A 190 11.65 -11.50 6.34
C ALA A 190 11.35 -10.27 5.47
N ILE A 191 10.83 -10.48 4.25
CA ILE A 191 10.44 -9.40 3.35
C ILE A 191 9.36 -8.51 3.98
N ARG A 192 8.33 -9.12 4.56
CA ARG A 192 7.28 -8.37 5.27
C ARG A 192 7.81 -7.59 6.45
N SER A 193 8.77 -8.13 7.20
CA SER A 193 9.38 -7.47 8.36
C SER A 193 10.04 -6.15 7.96
N ILE A 194 10.75 -6.13 6.83
CA ILE A 194 11.38 -4.93 6.28
C ILE A 194 10.33 -3.89 5.87
N THR A 195 9.32 -4.29 5.09
CA THR A 195 8.23 -3.37 4.71
C THR A 195 7.50 -2.81 5.93
N ARG A 196 7.27 -3.66 6.93
CA ARG A 196 6.67 -3.28 8.21
C ARG A 196 7.52 -2.25 8.95
N ASP A 197 8.81 -2.51 9.08
CA ASP A 197 9.74 -1.62 9.77
C ASP A 197 9.73 -0.21 9.16
N ILE A 198 9.78 -0.12 7.83
CA ILE A 198 9.73 1.16 7.10
C ILE A 198 8.37 1.86 7.30
N ASN A 199 7.26 1.12 7.21
CA ASN A 199 5.92 1.67 7.43
C ASN A 199 5.71 2.19 8.86
N LEU A 200 6.23 1.47 9.86
CA LEU A 200 6.15 1.90 11.26
C LEU A 200 7.03 3.10 11.55
N TYR A 201 8.25 3.13 11.00
CA TYR A 201 9.14 4.28 11.15
C TYR A 201 8.52 5.55 10.58
N ARG A 202 7.92 5.47 9.38
CA ARG A 202 7.22 6.61 8.76
C ARG A 202 6.12 7.19 9.66
N GLY A 203 5.46 6.33 10.45
CA GLY A 203 4.46 6.73 11.42
C GLY A 203 3.20 7.35 10.81
N VAL A 204 2.40 7.96 11.67
CA VAL A 204 1.13 8.60 11.34
C VAL A 204 0.99 9.94 12.04
N THR A 205 0.31 10.89 11.41
CA THR A 205 -0.13 12.15 12.05
C THR A 205 -1.43 11.95 12.82
N GLN A 206 -1.87 12.96 13.58
CA GLN A 206 -3.20 12.93 14.20
C GLN A 206 -4.31 12.95 13.15
N GLU A 207 -4.18 13.78 12.11
CA GLU A 207 -5.13 13.84 10.99
C GLU A 207 -5.27 12.47 10.30
N ASP A 208 -4.15 11.76 10.08
CA ASP A 208 -4.18 10.41 9.50
C ASP A 208 -5.06 9.46 10.33
N ILE A 209 -4.98 9.54 11.66
CA ILE A 209 -5.75 8.72 12.59
C ILE A 209 -7.24 9.10 12.51
N ASP A 210 -7.52 10.39 12.62
CA ASP A 210 -8.88 10.93 12.69
C ASP A 210 -9.65 10.67 11.38
N THR A 211 -9.00 10.84 10.23
CA THR A 211 -9.62 10.65 8.91
C THR A 211 -9.48 9.22 8.38
N ARG A 212 -8.83 8.33 9.14
CA ARG A 212 -8.43 6.98 8.70
C ARG A 212 -7.77 6.99 7.32
N SER A 213 -6.79 7.87 7.15
CA SER A 213 -6.11 8.08 5.88
C SER A 213 -5.46 6.78 5.37
N PRO A 214 -5.12 6.69 4.07
CA PRO A 214 -4.35 5.56 3.55
C PRO A 214 -3.06 5.25 4.34
N ARG A 215 -2.40 6.27 4.89
CA ARG A 215 -1.21 6.11 5.73
C ARG A 215 -1.56 5.41 7.04
N PHE A 216 -2.63 5.84 7.71
CA PHE A 216 -3.12 5.17 8.92
C PHE A 216 -3.55 3.74 8.65
N LEU A 217 -4.28 3.47 7.56
CA LEU A 217 -4.69 2.11 7.21
C LEU A 217 -3.49 1.18 6.98
N GLY A 218 -2.43 1.68 6.32
CA GLY A 218 -1.18 0.93 6.16
C GLY A 218 -0.47 0.67 7.50
N TYR A 219 -0.41 1.68 8.36
CA TYR A 219 0.19 1.59 9.70
C TYR A 219 -0.57 0.62 10.61
N ALA A 220 -1.89 0.78 10.71
CA ALA A 220 -2.75 -0.08 11.51
C ALA A 220 -2.74 -1.52 11.00
N SER A 221 -2.80 -1.73 9.67
CA SER A 221 -2.63 -3.06 9.09
C SER A 221 -1.32 -3.70 9.53
N THR A 222 -0.24 -2.93 9.56
CA THR A 222 1.09 -3.41 9.97
C THR A 222 1.11 -3.86 11.43
N LEU A 223 0.39 -3.16 12.31
CA LEU A 223 0.22 -3.54 13.72
C LEU A 223 -0.65 -4.79 13.87
N MET A 224 -1.71 -4.93 13.09
CA MET A 224 -2.58 -6.11 13.14
C MET A 224 -1.90 -7.41 12.71
N GLU A 225 -0.84 -7.36 11.89
CA GLU A 225 -0.07 -8.57 11.53
C GLU A 225 0.81 -9.10 12.67
N GLN A 226 0.87 -8.37 13.80
CA GLN A 226 1.71 -8.68 14.95
C GLN A 226 1.01 -9.57 16.00
N ASP A 227 -0.33 -9.64 15.93
CA ASP A 227 -1.19 -10.49 16.76
C ASP A 227 -1.57 -11.79 16.01
#